data_AF-U2KFV8-F1
#
_entry.id   AF-U2KFV8-F1
#
_cell.length_a   1.000
_cell.length_b   1.000
_cell.length_c   1.000
_cell.angle_alpha   90.00
_cell.angle_beta   90.00
_cell.angle_gamma   90.00
#
_symmetry.space_group_name_H-M   'P 1'
#
loop_
_entity.id
_entity.type
_entity.pdbx_description
1 polymer ?
#
loop_
_entity_poly.entity_id
_entity_poly.type
_entity_poly.pdbx_seq_one_letter_code
_entity_poly.pdbx_strand_id
1 'polypeptide(L)'
;MKFDDVVGEVTIPQHITQVGRGWQIKFTSRPHPRKNIIIRFLGEMKEIGYWSISDDIKHRGEAFSILLPNSPTPPVFNNTWVGETYRGCRALYVPDGSVEAYKAANISNVKEILPLSEYQG
;
A
#
# COMPACT_ATOMS: atom_id res chain seq x y z
N MET A 1 18.47 1.65 4.77
CA MET A 1 18.39 2.31 3.44
C MET A 1 17.24 3.31 3.56
N LYS A 2 17.53 4.61 3.54
CA LYS A 2 16.53 5.67 3.80
C LYS A 2 15.50 5.72 2.66
N PHE A 3 14.26 5.99 3.00
CA PHE A 3 13.11 6.15 2.10
C PHE A 3 13.18 7.47 1.30
N ASP A 4 14.35 7.78 0.70
CA ASP A 4 14.62 9.03 -0.02
C ASP A 4 13.72 9.24 -1.27
N ASP A 5 12.87 8.25 -1.58
CA ASP A 5 11.96 8.21 -2.72
C ASP A 5 10.46 8.29 -2.34
N VAL A 6 10.15 8.54 -1.05
CA VAL A 6 8.76 8.77 -0.63
C VAL A 6 8.30 10.17 -1.03
N VAL A 7 7.27 10.26 -1.87
CA VAL A 7 6.74 11.52 -2.40
C VAL A 7 5.48 12.01 -1.70
N GLY A 8 4.94 11.20 -0.77
CA GLY A 8 3.77 11.54 0.02
C GLY A 8 3.24 10.35 0.82
N GLU A 9 2.35 10.67 1.76
CA GLU A 9 1.63 9.71 2.57
C GLU A 9 0.13 10.02 2.54
N VAL A 10 -0.69 8.98 2.36
CA VAL A 10 -2.14 9.04 2.44
C VAL A 10 -2.59 8.16 3.59
N THR A 11 -3.34 8.73 4.53
CA THR A 11 -3.94 7.99 5.65
C THR A 11 -5.42 7.76 5.39
N ILE A 12 -5.83 6.49 5.47
CA ILE A 12 -7.21 6.03 5.32
C ILE A 12 -7.80 5.80 6.73
N PRO A 13 -8.90 6.49 7.08
CA PRO A 13 -9.52 6.42 8.41
C PRO A 13 -9.94 5.02 8.86
N GLN A 14 -10.00 4.83 10.18
CA GLN A 14 -10.26 3.53 10.82
C GLN A 14 -11.59 2.85 10.47
N HIS A 15 -12.61 3.62 10.08
CA HIS A 15 -13.92 3.07 9.73
C HIS A 15 -13.96 2.42 8.34
N ILE A 16 -12.91 2.61 7.54
CA ILE A 16 -12.73 1.95 6.25
C ILE A 16 -11.92 0.68 6.50
N THR A 17 -12.56 -0.46 6.28
CA THR A 17 -11.98 -1.79 6.45
C THR A 17 -11.91 -2.58 5.14
N GLN A 18 -12.38 -1.98 4.05
CA GLN A 18 -12.43 -2.57 2.72
C GLN A 18 -12.17 -1.51 1.66
N VAL A 19 -11.36 -1.85 0.66
CA VAL A 19 -11.18 -1.03 -0.55
C VAL A 19 -11.34 -1.91 -1.79
N GLY A 20 -11.83 -1.34 -2.88
CA GLY A 20 -12.13 -2.10 -4.09
C GLY A 20 -12.53 -1.23 -5.26
N ARG A 21 -13.12 -1.84 -6.30
CA ARG A 21 -13.41 -1.15 -7.56
C ARG A 21 -14.22 0.13 -7.32
N GLY A 22 -13.76 1.23 -7.91
CA GLY A 22 -14.35 2.57 -7.71
C GLY A 22 -13.62 3.41 -6.65
N TRP A 23 -12.70 2.83 -5.88
CA TRP A 23 -11.80 3.59 -5.02
C TRP A 23 -10.74 4.32 -5.82
N GLN A 24 -10.56 5.61 -5.51
CA GLN A 24 -9.52 6.43 -6.08
C GLN A 24 -8.78 7.20 -4.99
N ILE A 25 -7.47 7.00 -4.90
CA ILE A 25 -6.58 7.86 -4.13
C ILE A 25 -6.00 8.91 -5.06
N LYS A 26 -6.35 10.17 -4.80
CA LYS A 26 -5.78 11.33 -5.48
C LYS A 26 -4.77 11.98 -4.55
N PHE A 27 -3.56 12.17 -5.04
CA PHE A 27 -2.54 12.95 -4.35
C PHE A 27 -1.88 13.88 -5.35
N THR A 28 -1.34 15.00 -4.90
CA THR A 28 -0.60 15.93 -5.75
C THR A 28 0.85 15.90 -5.31
N SER A 29 1.75 15.38 -6.15
CA SER A 29 3.18 15.41 -5.84
C SER A 29 3.96 16.14 -6.91
N ARG A 30 5.13 16.69 -6.53
CA ARG A 30 6.07 17.23 -7.51
C ARG A 30 6.55 16.09 -8.45
N PRO A 31 6.90 16.39 -9.71
CA PRO A 31 7.46 15.41 -10.62
C PRO A 31 8.72 14.79 -10.02
N HIS A 32 8.72 13.47 -9.85
CA HIS A 32 9.88 12.71 -9.39
C HIS A 32 9.86 11.34 -10.08
N PRO A 33 10.99 10.83 -10.57
CA PRO A 33 11.01 9.57 -11.34
C PRO A 33 10.81 8.32 -10.46
N ARG A 34 11.09 8.41 -9.16
CA ARG A 34 10.99 7.31 -8.19
C ARG A 34 9.88 7.60 -7.17
N LYS A 35 8.62 7.68 -7.61
CA LYS A 35 7.52 8.02 -6.69
C LYS A 35 7.13 6.77 -5.90
N ASN A 36 7.57 6.65 -4.66
CA ASN A 36 6.92 5.78 -3.69
C ASN A 36 5.87 6.59 -2.91
N ILE A 37 4.63 6.15 -2.89
CA ILE A 37 3.59 6.72 -2.02
C ILE A 37 3.31 5.76 -0.88
N ILE A 38 3.24 6.29 0.34
CA ILE A 38 2.87 5.52 1.52
C ILE A 38 1.36 5.58 1.69
N ILE A 39 0.72 4.42 1.85
CA ILE A 39 -0.72 4.33 2.06
C ILE A 39 -0.97 3.61 3.37
N ARG A 40 -1.45 4.34 4.37
CA ARG A 40 -1.66 3.85 5.73
C ARG A 40 -3.14 3.59 5.95
N PHE A 41 -3.52 2.34 6.21
CA PHE A 41 -4.88 1.99 6.60
C PHE A 41 -4.97 1.88 8.12
N LEU A 42 -5.73 2.77 8.76
CA LEU A 42 -5.91 2.74 10.22
C LEU A 42 -6.94 1.71 10.66
N GLY A 43 -7.79 1.21 9.76
CA GLY A 43 -8.73 0.14 10.05
C GLY A 43 -8.08 -1.23 10.03
N GLU A 44 -8.72 -2.20 10.68
CA GLU A 44 -8.40 -3.60 10.43
C GLU A 44 -8.96 -3.99 9.05
N MET A 45 -8.07 -4.12 8.06
CA MET A 45 -8.46 -4.43 6.70
C MET A 45 -8.97 -5.86 6.60
N LYS A 46 -10.12 -6.02 5.94
CA LYS A 46 -10.75 -7.31 5.63
C LYS A 46 -10.60 -7.65 4.15
N GLU A 47 -10.63 -6.64 3.27
CA GLU A 47 -10.49 -6.80 1.84
C GLU A 47 -9.68 -5.66 1.21
N ILE A 48 -8.75 -6.00 0.31
CA ILE A 48 -8.00 -5.06 -0.53
C ILE A 48 -8.17 -5.47 -2.01
N GLY A 49 -9.03 -4.72 -2.70
CA GLY A 49 -9.40 -4.93 -4.09
C GLY A 49 -8.73 -3.96 -5.08
N TYR A 50 -9.17 -4.00 -6.34
CA TYR A 50 -8.71 -3.09 -7.40
C TYR A 50 -9.06 -1.65 -7.06
N TRP A 51 -8.11 -0.73 -7.15
CA TRP A 51 -8.24 0.68 -6.84
C TRP A 51 -7.31 1.46 -7.76
N SER A 52 -7.57 2.75 -7.89
CA SER A 52 -6.73 3.65 -8.68
C SER A 52 -5.98 4.61 -7.76
N ILE A 53 -4.70 4.80 -8.02
CA ILE A 53 -3.91 5.85 -7.39
C ILE A 53 -3.50 6.80 -8.52
N SER A 54 -3.95 8.04 -8.49
CA SER A 54 -3.63 9.03 -9.53
C SER A 54 -2.96 10.25 -8.92
N ASP A 55 -1.75 10.52 -9.36
CA ASP A 55 -1.23 11.88 -9.45
C ASP A 55 -1.75 12.52 -10.75
N ASP A 56 -1.47 13.80 -11.02
CA ASP A 56 -1.82 14.48 -12.29
C ASP A 56 -1.69 13.50 -13.48
N ILE A 57 -2.79 13.32 -14.22
CA ILE A 57 -3.26 12.13 -14.97
C ILE A 57 -2.22 11.50 -15.94
N LYS A 58 -1.11 12.18 -16.19
CA LYS A 58 -0.07 11.83 -17.15
C LYS A 58 1.08 10.98 -16.57
N HIS A 59 1.14 10.74 -15.27
CA HIS A 59 2.29 10.07 -14.66
C HIS A 59 1.92 8.79 -13.88
N ARG A 60 2.38 7.65 -14.40
CA ARG A 60 2.39 6.38 -13.66
C ARG A 60 3.46 6.43 -12.58
N GLY A 61 3.09 6.18 -11.33
CA GLY A 61 4.07 5.99 -10.26
C GLY A 61 4.80 4.66 -10.41
N GLU A 62 6.03 4.58 -9.90
CA GLU A 62 6.84 3.36 -10.03
C GLU A 62 6.32 2.27 -9.09
N ALA A 63 6.14 2.59 -7.81
CA ALA A 63 5.62 1.68 -6.80
C ALA A 63 4.90 2.43 -5.67
N PHE A 64 4.17 1.72 -4.83
CA PHE A 64 3.63 2.24 -3.57
C PHE A 64 4.01 1.30 -2.43
N SER A 65 3.87 1.76 -1.19
CA SER A 65 3.97 0.92 -0.01
C SER A 65 2.70 1.04 0.83
N ILE A 66 2.32 -0.05 1.50
CA ILE A 66 1.14 -0.09 2.36
C ILE A 66 1.57 -0.31 3.81
N LEU A 67 0.91 0.38 4.74
CA LEU A 67 0.98 0.10 6.17
C LEU A 67 -0.38 -0.39 6.65
N LEU A 68 -0.40 -1.56 7.28
CA LEU A 68 -1.57 -2.18 7.90
C LEU A 68 -1.38 -2.34 9.42
N PRO A 69 -1.17 -1.25 10.19
CA PRO A 69 -0.81 -1.31 11.61
C PRO A 69 -1.81 -2.08 12.48
N ASN A 70 -3.08 -2.13 12.07
CA ASN A 70 -4.16 -2.74 12.83
C ASN A 70 -4.74 -4.01 12.16
N SER A 71 -4.01 -4.62 11.22
CA SER A 71 -4.46 -5.84 10.51
C SER A 71 -3.56 -7.03 10.86
N PRO A 72 -3.78 -7.73 12.00
CA PRO A 72 -2.93 -8.84 12.42
C PRO A 72 -3.08 -10.09 11.55
N THR A 73 -4.17 -10.18 10.79
CA THR A 73 -4.41 -11.23 9.80
C THR A 73 -4.37 -10.64 8.39
N PRO A 74 -3.84 -11.37 7.39
CA PRO A 74 -3.85 -10.90 6.01
C PRO A 74 -5.29 -10.68 5.51
N PRO A 75 -5.63 -9.50 4.96
CA PRO A 75 -6.91 -9.31 4.30
C PRO A 75 -6.98 -10.15 3.02
N VAL A 76 -8.20 -10.31 2.49
CA VAL A 76 -8.37 -10.90 1.16
C VAL A 76 -7.86 -9.90 0.11
N PHE A 77 -6.84 -10.31 -0.65
CA PHE A 77 -6.34 -9.54 -1.79
C PHE A 77 -7.01 -10.02 -3.09
N ASN A 78 -7.59 -9.09 -3.84
CA ASN A 78 -8.06 -9.38 -5.19
C ASN A 78 -6.87 -9.58 -6.15
N ASN A 79 -6.98 -10.48 -7.13
CA ASN A 79 -5.93 -10.72 -8.12
C ASN A 79 -5.48 -9.47 -8.90
N THR A 80 -6.36 -8.47 -9.04
CA THR A 80 -6.07 -7.21 -9.74
C THR A 80 -5.92 -6.02 -8.78
N TRP A 81 -5.55 -6.26 -7.52
CA TRP A 81 -5.58 -5.21 -6.50
C TRP A 81 -4.58 -4.06 -6.73
N VAL A 82 -3.50 -4.23 -7.49
CA VAL A 82 -2.51 -3.16 -7.72
C VAL A 82 -3.01 -2.02 -8.64
N GLY A 83 -4.12 -2.23 -9.35
CA GLY A 83 -4.63 -1.25 -10.30
C GLY A 83 -3.78 -1.14 -11.57
N GLU A 84 -4.10 -0.15 -12.42
CA GLU A 84 -3.37 0.11 -13.68
C GLU A 84 -2.32 1.24 -13.58
N THR A 85 -2.35 2.00 -12.49
CA THR A 85 -1.58 3.25 -12.37
C THR A 85 -0.20 3.07 -11.73
N TYR A 86 0.05 1.93 -11.09
CA TYR A 86 1.31 1.57 -10.43
C TYR A 86 1.75 0.16 -10.84
N ARG A 87 3.06 -0.12 -10.78
CA ARG A 87 3.60 -1.43 -11.18
C ARG A 87 3.49 -2.49 -10.10
N GLY A 88 3.37 -2.11 -8.83
CA GLY A 88 3.35 -3.04 -7.71
C GLY A 88 3.49 -2.36 -6.36
N CYS A 89 3.35 -3.17 -5.32
CA CYS A 89 3.61 -2.80 -3.94
C CYS A 89 5.07 -3.11 -3.61
N ARG A 90 5.86 -2.07 -3.34
CA ARG A 90 7.27 -2.19 -2.96
C ARG A 90 7.42 -2.86 -1.60
N ALA A 91 6.66 -2.40 -0.61
CA ALA A 91 6.71 -2.95 0.74
C ALA A 91 5.33 -2.93 1.38
N LEU A 92 4.94 -4.06 1.98
CA LEU A 92 3.77 -4.20 2.82
C LEU A 92 4.23 -4.30 4.27
N TYR A 93 3.97 -3.25 5.05
CA TYR A 93 4.29 -3.18 6.47
C TYR A 93 3.11 -3.66 7.30
N VAL A 94 3.34 -4.64 8.16
CA VAL A 94 2.31 -5.35 8.93
C VAL A 94 2.73 -5.44 10.39
N PRO A 95 1.82 -5.76 11.34
CA PRO A 95 2.20 -5.91 12.73
C PRO A 95 3.36 -6.91 12.88
N ASP A 96 4.32 -6.60 13.74
CA ASP A 96 5.57 -7.36 13.85
C ASP A 96 5.35 -8.87 14.03
N GLY A 97 4.35 -9.25 14.83
CA GLY A 97 3.98 -10.65 15.06
C GLY A 97 3.26 -11.34 13.89
N SER A 98 2.92 -10.61 12.83
CA SER A 98 2.10 -11.09 11.71
C SER A 98 2.89 -11.32 10.42
N VAL A 99 4.17 -10.93 10.36
CA VAL A 99 5.00 -10.98 9.13
C VAL A 99 4.95 -12.34 8.45
N GLU A 100 5.15 -13.42 9.21
CA GLU A 100 5.16 -14.78 8.66
C GLU A 100 3.79 -15.23 8.13
N ALA A 101 2.70 -14.81 8.78
CA ALA A 101 1.35 -15.07 8.28
C ALA A 101 1.09 -14.36 6.93
N TYR A 102 1.59 -13.13 6.79
CA TYR A 102 1.49 -12.39 5.53
C TYR A 102 2.37 -12.98 4.41
N LYS A 103 3.57 -13.46 4.73
CA LYS A 103 4.42 -14.19 3.77
C LYS A 103 3.75 -15.48 3.30
N ALA A 104 3.15 -16.23 4.22
CA ALA A 104 2.44 -17.47 3.91
C ALA A 104 1.20 -17.26 3.03
N ALA A 105 0.58 -16.06 3.09
CA ALA A 105 -0.57 -15.72 2.25
C ALA A 105 -0.22 -15.53 0.76
N ASN A 106 1.06 -15.50 0.39
CA ASN A 106 1.54 -15.43 -1.00
C ASN A 106 0.87 -14.33 -1.83
N ILE A 107 0.80 -13.11 -1.27
CA ILE A 107 0.11 -11.98 -1.88
C ILE A 107 0.86 -11.54 -3.14
N SER A 108 0.17 -11.55 -4.28
CA SER A 108 0.75 -11.15 -5.56
C SER A 108 1.15 -9.67 -5.60
N ASN A 109 2.19 -9.36 -6.39
CA ASN A 109 2.67 -8.00 -6.65
C ASN A 109 3.16 -7.23 -5.40
N VAL A 110 3.50 -7.96 -4.32
CA VAL A 110 4.22 -7.44 -3.16
C VAL A 110 5.67 -7.88 -3.26
N LYS A 111 6.61 -6.93 -3.30
CA LYS A 111 8.04 -7.24 -3.37
C LYS A 111 8.59 -7.66 -2.01
N GLU A 112 8.26 -6.93 -0.95
CA GLU A 112 8.74 -7.17 0.42
C GLU A 112 7.58 -7.08 1.42
N ILE A 113 7.59 -7.97 2.42
CA ILE A 113 6.69 -7.93 3.58
C ILE A 113 7.56 -7.74 4.81
N LEU A 114 7.36 -6.62 5.50
CA LEU A 114 8.23 -6.13 6.57
C LEU A 114 7.42 -5.88 7.84
N PRO A 115 8.04 -6.01 9.03
CA PRO A 115 7.39 -5.60 10.27
C PRO A 115 7.21 -4.08 10.30
N LEU A 116 6.16 -3.62 11.00
CA LEU A 116 5.85 -2.20 11.11
C LEU A 116 6.97 -1.43 11.83
N SER A 117 7.71 -2.08 12.75
CA SER A 117 8.88 -1.50 13.41
C SER A 117 10.03 -1.12 12.47
N GLU A 118 10.10 -1.68 11.26
CA GLU A 118 11.08 -1.30 10.24
C GLU A 118 10.67 -0.05 9.43
N TYR A 119 9.42 0.41 9.59
CA TYR A 119 8.99 1.66 8.98
C TYR A 119 9.54 2.87 9.76
N GLN A 120 10.45 3.62 9.13
CA GLN A 120 11.19 4.71 9.78
C GLN A 120 10.67 6.13 9.51
N GLY A 121 9.53 6.29 8.83
CA GLY A 121 8.93 7.62 8.55
C GLY A 121 9.70 8.41 7.53
#